data_AF-A0A0B1SA38-F1
#
_entry.id   AF-A0A0B1SA38-F1
#
_cell.length_a   1.000
_cell.length_b   1.000
_cell.length_c   1.000
_cell.angle_alpha   90.00
_cell.angle_beta   90.00
_cell.angle_gamma   90.00
#
_symmetry.space_group_name_H-M   'P 1'
#
loop_
_entity.id
_entity.type
_entity.pdbx_description
1 polymer ?
#
loop_
_entity_poly.entity_id
_entity_poly.type
_entity_poly.pdbx_seq_one_letter_code
_entity_poly.pdbx_strand_id
1 'polypeptide(L)' 'MVNTEYGLDKKIADAICQAADEVIAGKLDDHFPLVTWQTGSGTQSNMNVNEVISNR' A
#
# COMPACT_ATOMS: atom_id res chain seq x y z
N MET A 1 13.99 5.30 -2.65
CA MET A 1 12.88 4.47 -3.17
C MET A 1 13.41 3.67 -4.35
N VAL A 2 13.45 2.34 -4.25
CA VAL A 2 14.13 1.49 -5.24
C VAL A 2 13.54 1.68 -6.65
N ASN A 3 12.22 1.57 -6.81
CA ASN A 3 11.61 1.69 -8.15
C ASN A 3 11.77 3.07 -8.80
N THR A 4 11.87 4.15 -8.00
CA THR A 4 12.15 5.50 -8.53
C THR A 4 13.55 5.58 -9.15
N GLU A 5 14.53 4.88 -8.56
CA GLU A 5 15.90 4.82 -9.10
C GLU A 5 15.98 3.99 -10.39
N TYR A 6 15.05 3.04 -10.58
CA TYR A 6 14.95 2.21 -11.79
C TYR A 6 13.93 2.72 -12.84
N GLY A 7 13.44 3.96 -12.70
CA GLY A 7 12.67 4.63 -13.76
C GLY A 7 11.16 4.79 -13.52
N LEU A 8 10.66 4.53 -12.31
CA LEU A 8 9.30 4.93 -11.94
C LEU A 8 9.18 6.46 -11.92
N ASP A 9 8.09 6.98 -12.49
CA ASP A 9 7.82 8.43 -12.48
C ASP A 9 7.83 8.99 -11.07
N LYS A 10 8.52 10.13 -10.89
CA LYS A 10 8.72 10.72 -9.58
C LYS A 10 7.41 11.16 -8.93
N LYS A 11 6.43 11.67 -9.69
CA LYS A 11 5.14 12.10 -9.11
C LYS A 11 4.35 10.90 -8.61
N ILE A 12 4.36 9.79 -9.36
CA ILE A 12 3.73 8.54 -8.95
C ILE A 12 4.43 8.00 -7.70
N ALA A 13 5.77 7.98 -7.70
CA ALA A 13 6.54 7.50 -6.55
C ALA A 13 6.27 8.35 -5.29
N ASP A 14 6.26 9.68 -5.42
CA ASP A 14 6.00 10.60 -4.31
C ASP A 14 4.58 10.41 -3.76
N ALA A 15 3.57 10.23 -4.62
CA ALA A 15 2.20 9.93 -4.22
C ALA A 15 2.09 8.58 -3.47
N ILE A 16 2.72 7.53 -3.99
CA ILE A 16 2.78 6.21 -3.34
C ILE A 16 3.44 6.32 -1.95
N CYS A 17 4.55 7.07 -1.85
CA CYS A 17 5.24 7.27 -0.57
C CYS A 17 4.33 7.99 0.43
N GLN A 18 3.64 9.05 -0.01
CA GLN A 18 2.73 9.79 0.86
C GLN A 18 1.57 8.91 1.36
N ALA A 19 0.95 8.13 0.48
CA ALA A 19 -0.11 7.19 0.88
C ALA A 19 0.41 6.12 1.83
N ALA A 20 1.61 5.57 1.58
CA ALA A 20 2.26 4.61 2.47
C ALA A 20 2.57 5.22 3.86
N ASP A 21 3.02 6.47 3.92
CA ASP A 21 3.25 7.18 5.19
C ASP A 21 1.94 7.38 5.98
N GLU A 22 0.81 7.60 5.30
CA GLU A 22 -0.50 7.70 5.94
C GLU A 22 -0.99 6.35 6.50
N VAL A 23 -0.70 5.24 5.82
CA VAL A 23 -0.94 3.88 6.34
C VAL A 23 -0.06 3.63 7.57
N ILE A 24 1.24 3.96 7.52
CA ILE A 24 2.17 3.80 8.65
C ILE A 24 1.72 4.64 9.87
N ALA A 25 1.16 5.83 9.63
CA ALA A 25 0.62 6.69 10.66
C ALA A 25 -0.73 6.22 11.25
N GLY A 26 -1.29 5.11 10.76
CA GLY A 26 -2.56 4.54 11.23
C GLY A 26 -3.80 5.31 10.77
N LYS A 27 -3.68 6.23 9.81
CA LYS A 27 -4.81 7.04 9.34
C LYS A 27 -5.81 6.26 8.49
N LEU A 28 -5.39 5.10 7.98
CA LEU A 28 -6.14 4.28 7.04
C LEU A 28 -6.45 2.89 7.60
N ASP A 29 -6.32 2.67 8.92
CA ASP A 29 -6.53 1.35 9.56
C ASP A 29 -7.92 0.77 9.27
N ASP A 30 -8.95 1.61 9.20
CA ASP A 30 -10.33 1.21 8.88
C ASP A 30 -10.50 0.64 7.45
N HIS A 31 -9.50 0.80 6.57
CA HIS A 31 -9.53 0.27 5.20
C HIS A 31 -8.96 -1.16 5.07
N PHE A 32 -8.51 -1.77 6.17
CA PHE A 32 -7.95 -3.13 6.20
C PHE A 32 -8.86 -4.14 6.93
N PRO A 33 -10.05 -4.49 6.41
CA PRO A 33 -11.01 -5.34 7.10
C PRO A 33 -10.68 -6.85 7.06
N LEU A 34 -9.57 -7.24 6.43
CA LEU A 34 -9.25 -8.65 6.20
C LEU A 34 -8.85 -9.37 7.50
N VAL A 35 -9.45 -10.54 7.71
CA VAL A 35 -9.15 -11.40 8.86
C VAL A 35 -7.91 -12.26 8.60
N THR A 36 -7.29 -12.75 9.69
CA THR A 36 -6.10 -13.62 9.64
C THR A 36 -6.34 -14.95 8.89
N TRP A 37 -7.58 -15.44 8.86
CA TRP A 37 -7.99 -16.67 8.19
C TRP A 37 -8.22 -16.45 6.69
N GLN A 38 -7.13 -16.26 5.96
CA GLN A 38 -7.09 -16.05 4.51
C GLN A 38 -6.23 -17.11 3.82
N THR A 39 -5.90 -16.92 2.54
CA THR A 39 -4.98 -17.82 1.83
C THR A 39 -3.62 -17.82 2.53
N GLY A 40 -2.98 -18.99 2.65
CA GLY A 40 -1.70 -19.13 3.37
C GLY A 40 -0.54 -18.32 2.77
N SER A 41 -0.69 -17.84 1.53
CA SER A 41 0.25 -16.94 0.86
C SER A 41 0.14 -15.48 1.32
N GLY A 42 -0.93 -15.09 2.03
CA GLY A 42 -1.19 -13.70 2.40
C GLY A 42 -1.54 -12.79 1.21
N THR A 43 -1.87 -13.36 0.04
CA THR A 43 -2.11 -12.61 -1.20
C THR A 43 -3.22 -11.57 -1.05
N GLN A 44 -4.27 -11.86 -0.27
CA GLN A 44 -5.39 -10.93 -0.08
C GLN A 44 -4.96 -9.69 0.71
N SER A 45 -4.21 -9.84 1.81
CA SER A 45 -3.63 -8.69 2.53
C SER A 45 -2.67 -7.88 1.65
N ASN A 46 -1.83 -8.53 0.85
CA ASN A 46 -0.93 -7.84 -0.07
C ASN A 46 -1.69 -7.00 -1.11
N MET A 47 -2.76 -7.57 -1.69
CA MET A 47 -3.59 -6.84 -2.66
C MET A 47 -4.39 -5.71 -2.00
N ASN A 48 -4.89 -5.90 -0.79
CA ASN A 48 -5.62 -4.87 -0.07
C ASN A 48 -4.74 -3.64 0.20
N VAL A 49 -3.47 -3.83 0.60
CA VAL A 49 -2.51 -2.71 0.71
C VAL A 49 -2.31 -2.00 -0.63
N ASN A 50 -2.14 -2.74 -1.73
CA ASN A 50 -2.00 -2.14 -3.06
C ASN A 50 -3.23 -1.30 -3.45
N GLU A 51 -4.43 -1.81 -3.17
CA GLU A 51 -5.68 -1.11 -3.48
C GLU A 51 -5.86 0.15 -2.62
N VAL A 52 -5.53 0.09 -1.32
CA VAL A 52 -5.61 1.25 -0.43
C VAL A 52 -4.61 2.33 -0.84
N ILE A 53 -3.35 1.96 -1.08
CA ILE A 53 -2.30 2.90 -1.52
C ILE A 53 -2.64 3.50 -2.89
N SER A 54 -3.19 2.72 -3.82
CA SER A 54 -3.49 3.22 -5.16
C SER A 54 -4.72 4.13 -5.21
N ASN A 55 -5.68 4.01 -4.29
CA ASN A 55 -6.90 4.81 -4.27
C ASN A 55 -6.77 6.10 -3.44
N ARG A 56 -5.67 6.26 -2.72
CA ARG A 56 -5.39 7.43 -1.88
C ARG A 56 -4.66 8.52 -2.64
#